data_AF-A0A1I3ELP6-F1
#
_entry.id   AF-A0A1I3ELP6-F1
#
_cell.length_a   1.000
_cell.length_b   1.000
_cell.length_c   1.000
_cell.angle_alpha   90.00
_cell.angle_beta   90.00
_cell.angle_gamma   90.00
#
_symmetry.space_group_name_H-M   'P 1'
#
loop_
_entity.id
_entity.type
_entity.pdbx_description
1 polymer ?
#
loop_
_entity_poly.entity_id
_entity_poly.type
_entity_poly.pdbx_seq_one_letter_code
_entity_poly.pdbx_strand_id
1 'polypeptide(L)'
;MKTVKTWGASILIIALVLMAGWNYSQRADGSMEYLATTPAIDHWRIYYAENELILWDQEDLTDNGKLDTVIIFSVGHRKNNVLVVMDMGDELVMTEPIPAPVENQVIEFLDFDNEPPNELYISGSKGPHVGHAIYRIVDGELVDLFSMDMSLCC
;
A
#
# COMPACT_ATOMS: atom_id res chain seq x y z
N MET A 1 12.56 -8.97 -62.61
CA MET A 1 12.81 -8.66 -61.19
C MET A 1 11.46 -8.68 -60.47
N LYS A 2 11.15 -9.73 -59.69
CA LYS A 2 9.84 -9.88 -59.04
C LYS A 2 9.85 -9.15 -57.69
N THR A 3 8.97 -8.17 -57.52
CA THR A 3 8.77 -7.45 -56.26
C THR A 3 8.03 -8.37 -55.28
N VAL A 4 8.71 -8.77 -54.21
CA VAL A 4 8.08 -9.50 -53.10
C VAL A 4 7.20 -8.52 -52.33
N LYS A 5 5.90 -8.76 -52.33
CA LYS A 5 4.88 -7.99 -51.59
C LYS A 5 5.10 -8.18 -50.09
N THR A 6 5.61 -7.17 -49.39
CA THR A 6 5.93 -7.14 -47.94
C THR A 6 4.70 -6.98 -47.04
N TRP A 7 3.61 -7.73 -47.27
CA TRP A 7 2.38 -7.59 -46.49
C TRP A 7 2.48 -8.25 -45.10
N GLY A 8 3.34 -9.26 -44.94
CA GLY A 8 3.51 -9.97 -43.66
C GLY A 8 4.25 -9.17 -42.58
N ALA A 9 5.22 -8.34 -42.96
CA ALA A 9 6.02 -7.56 -42.01
C ALA A 9 5.20 -6.44 -41.35
N SER A 10 4.34 -5.76 -42.11
CA SER A 10 3.50 -4.67 -41.58
C SER A 10 2.44 -5.16 -40.59
N ILE A 11 1.87 -6.35 -40.81
CA ILE A 11 0.88 -6.94 -39.90
C ILE A 11 1.54 -7.33 -38.56
N LEU A 12 2.77 -7.87 -38.61
CA LEU A 12 3.51 -8.25 -37.41
C LEU A 12 3.87 -7.04 -36.54
N ILE A 13 4.25 -5.92 -37.17
CA ILE A 13 4.58 -4.66 -36.47
C ILE A 13 3.33 -4.08 -35.79
N ILE A 14 2.18 -4.07 -36.49
CA ILE A 14 0.92 -3.59 -35.91
C ILE A 14 0.52 -4.45 -34.71
N ALA A 15 0.65 -5.77 -34.80
CA ALA A 15 0.34 -6.67 -33.68
C ALA A 15 1.25 -6.42 -32.45
N LEU A 16 2.55 -6.17 -32.67
CA LEU A 16 3.48 -5.84 -31.58
C LEU A 16 3.16 -4.50 -30.92
N VAL A 17 2.77 -3.48 -31.69
CA VAL A 17 2.37 -2.18 -31.14
C VAL A 17 1.07 -2.28 -30.33
N LEU A 18 0.10 -3.09 -30.77
CA LEU A 18 -1.13 -3.32 -30.02
C LEU A 18 -0.88 -4.10 -28.72
N MET A 19 -0.01 -5.11 -28.72
CA MET A 19 0.36 -5.86 -27.50
C MET A 19 1.17 -5.00 -26.52
N ALA A 20 2.04 -4.11 -27.01
CA ALA A 20 2.75 -3.16 -26.17
C ALA A 20 1.80 -2.09 -25.58
N GLY A 21 0.84 -1.60 -26.39
CA GLY A 21 -0.18 -0.66 -25.94
C GLY A 21 -1.10 -1.25 -24.87
N TRP A 22 -1.49 -2.52 -25.00
CA TRP A 22 -2.27 -3.24 -23.99
C TRP A 22 -1.51 -3.44 -22.68
N ASN A 23 -0.22 -3.80 -22.75
CA ASN A 23 0.62 -3.89 -21.54
C ASN A 23 0.80 -2.53 -20.86
N TYR A 24 0.89 -1.44 -21.63
CA TYR A 24 0.97 -0.09 -21.09
C TYR A 24 -0.34 0.33 -20.39
N SER A 25 -1.51 0.04 -20.98
CA SER A 25 -2.80 0.40 -20.37
C SER A 25 -3.04 -0.35 -19.06
N GLN A 26 -2.68 -1.63 -18.98
CA GLN A 26 -2.79 -2.42 -17.74
C GLN A 26 -1.87 -1.90 -16.62
N ARG A 27 -0.78 -1.19 -16.95
CA ARG A 27 0.16 -0.62 -15.97
C ARG A 27 -0.28 0.75 -15.44
N ALA A 28 -1.15 1.46 -16.17
CA ALA A 28 -1.67 2.77 -15.77
C ALA A 28 -2.88 2.66 -14.82
N ASP A 29 -3.57 1.53 -14.81
CA ASP A 29 -4.78 1.29 -14.02
C ASP A 29 -4.53 1.42 -12.50
N GLY A 30 -3.39 0.92 -12.01
CA GLY A 30 -3.02 1.02 -10.58
C GLY A 30 -2.70 2.44 -10.07
N SER A 31 -2.59 3.44 -10.95
CA SER A 31 -2.31 4.83 -10.53
C SER A 31 -3.57 5.67 -10.26
N MET A 32 -4.72 5.23 -10.77
CA MET A 32 -5.99 5.97 -10.65
C MET A 32 -6.73 5.66 -9.34
N GLU A 33 -6.59 4.44 -8.81
CA GLU A 33 -7.17 4.03 -7.52
C GLU A 33 -6.55 4.81 -6.34
N TYR A 34 -5.29 5.20 -6.47
CA TYR A 34 -4.54 5.95 -5.45
C TYR A 34 -4.99 7.42 -5.26
N LEU A 35 -5.89 7.92 -6.11
CA LEU A 35 -6.43 9.29 -6.02
C LEU A 35 -7.84 9.35 -5.40
N ALA A 36 -8.48 8.21 -5.13
CA ALA A 36 -9.76 8.19 -4.43
C ALA A 36 -9.53 8.54 -2.95
N THR A 37 -10.12 9.65 -2.49
CA THR A 37 -10.09 10.00 -1.06
C THR A 37 -11.19 9.21 -0.35
N THR A 38 -10.88 8.67 0.83
CA THR A 38 -11.85 8.03 1.72
C THR A 38 -12.06 8.92 2.95
N PRO A 39 -13.17 8.77 3.69
CA PRO A 39 -13.37 9.50 4.96
C PRO A 39 -12.19 9.32 5.93
N ALA A 40 -11.56 8.15 5.93
CA ALA A 40 -10.37 7.88 6.73
C ALA A 40 -9.15 8.70 6.29
N ILE A 41 -8.88 8.79 4.98
CA ILE A 41 -7.79 9.63 4.44
C ILE A 41 -8.05 11.12 4.75
N ASP A 42 -9.30 11.57 4.63
CA ASP A 42 -9.67 12.95 4.95
C ASP A 42 -9.52 13.24 6.45
N HIS A 43 -9.89 12.28 7.32
CA HIS A 43 -9.68 12.38 8.76
C HIS A 43 -8.20 12.46 9.12
N TRP A 44 -7.36 11.59 8.53
CA TRP A 44 -5.92 11.62 8.72
C TRP A 44 -5.30 12.97 8.28
N ARG A 45 -5.73 13.53 7.14
CA ARG A 45 -5.26 14.81 6.63
C ARG A 45 -5.51 16.00 7.56
N ILE A 46 -6.54 15.94 8.43
CA ILE A 46 -6.79 17.00 9.41
C ILE A 46 -5.60 17.18 10.36
N TYR A 47 -4.91 16.08 10.69
CA TYR A 47 -3.80 16.06 11.66
C TYR A 47 -2.42 16.06 11.00
N TYR A 48 -2.31 15.53 9.77
CA TYR A 48 -1.05 15.32 9.06
C TYR A 48 -1.02 16.01 7.69
N ALA A 49 -1.64 17.19 7.56
CA ALA A 49 -1.81 17.92 6.29
C ALA A 49 -0.50 18.21 5.54
N GLU A 50 0.61 18.37 6.27
CA GLU A 50 1.93 18.68 5.71
C GLU A 50 2.74 17.42 5.33
N ASN A 51 2.23 16.23 5.66
CA ASN A 51 2.88 14.96 5.40
C ASN A 51 2.47 14.40 4.04
N GLU A 52 3.45 13.83 3.32
CA GLU A 52 3.20 13.17 2.04
C GLU A 52 2.66 11.75 2.27
N LEU A 53 1.50 11.45 1.68
CA LEU A 53 0.91 10.11 1.66
C LEU A 53 1.70 9.20 0.71
N ILE A 54 2.25 8.09 1.22
CA ILE A 54 3.16 7.19 0.48
C ILE A 54 2.46 5.92 -0.02
N LEU A 55 1.73 5.23 0.87
CA LEU A 55 0.89 4.07 0.54
C LEU A 55 -0.29 4.01 1.52
N TRP A 56 -1.43 3.50 1.07
CA TRP A 56 -2.53 3.14 1.96
C TRP A 56 -3.28 1.91 1.42
N ASP A 57 -3.93 1.18 2.32
CA ASP A 57 -4.82 0.06 1.99
C ASP A 57 -5.87 -0.13 3.10
N GLN A 58 -6.90 -0.94 2.86
CA GLN A 58 -8.06 -1.10 3.73
C GLN A 58 -8.44 -2.56 4.00
N GLU A 59 -8.78 -2.85 5.26
CA GLU A 59 -9.34 -4.14 5.72
C GLU A 59 -10.06 -3.93 7.07
N ASP A 60 -10.95 -4.84 7.47
CA ASP A 60 -11.52 -4.87 8.82
C ASP A 60 -10.49 -5.38 9.84
N LEU A 61 -9.79 -4.47 10.50
CA LEU A 61 -8.74 -4.74 11.48
C LEU A 61 -9.25 -4.64 12.93
N THR A 62 -10.55 -4.42 13.11
CA THR A 62 -11.21 -4.32 14.42
C THR A 62 -12.37 -5.30 14.58
N ASP A 63 -12.67 -6.11 13.55
CA ASP A 63 -13.75 -7.10 13.49
C ASP A 63 -15.13 -6.50 13.80
N ASN A 64 -15.36 -5.29 13.32
CA ASN A 64 -16.61 -4.57 13.54
C ASN A 64 -17.50 -4.49 12.27
N GLY A 65 -17.05 -5.12 11.18
CA GLY A 65 -17.71 -5.14 9.88
C GLY A 65 -17.47 -3.89 9.03
N LYS A 66 -16.54 -3.01 9.43
CA LYS A 66 -16.17 -1.78 8.72
C LYS A 66 -14.70 -1.82 8.35
N LEU A 67 -14.35 -1.08 7.29
CA LEU A 67 -12.99 -1.01 6.81
C LEU A 67 -12.18 0.01 7.60
N ASP A 68 -11.10 -0.46 8.19
CA ASP A 68 -10.05 0.36 8.77
C ASP A 68 -9.01 0.67 7.68
N THR A 69 -8.31 1.80 7.81
CA THR A 69 -7.37 2.27 6.78
C THR A 69 -5.96 2.36 7.33
N VAL A 70 -5.05 1.55 6.78
CA VAL A 70 -3.63 1.62 7.08
C VAL A 70 -3.00 2.68 6.20
N ILE A 71 -2.24 3.60 6.79
CA ILE A 71 -1.64 4.74 6.08
C ILE A 71 -0.16 4.80 6.37
N ILE A 72 0.67 4.67 5.33
CA ILE A 72 2.10 4.97 5.37
C ILE A 72 2.32 6.37 4.79
N PHE A 73 3.03 7.23 5.53
CA PHE A 73 3.30 8.61 5.15
C PHE A 73 4.72 9.06 5.51
N SER A 74 5.25 10.01 4.76
CA SER A 74 6.57 10.59 4.99
C SER A 74 6.53 11.60 6.14
N VAL A 75 7.48 11.48 7.07
CA VAL A 75 7.70 12.44 8.18
C VAL A 75 9.01 13.22 8.00
N GLY A 76 9.58 13.18 6.80
CA GLY A 76 10.77 13.93 6.43
C GLY A 76 11.77 13.09 5.64
N HIS A 77 13.00 13.58 5.55
CA HIS A 77 14.02 12.94 4.72
C HIS A 77 14.33 11.52 5.19
N ARG A 78 14.00 10.53 4.34
CA ARG A 78 14.23 9.09 4.56
C ARG A 78 13.68 8.57 5.89
N LYS A 79 12.46 9.01 6.23
CA LYS A 79 11.72 8.58 7.40
C LYS A 79 10.24 8.55 7.07
N ASN A 80 9.62 7.40 7.29
CA ASN A 80 8.18 7.23 7.15
C ASN A 80 7.59 6.75 8.47
N ASN A 81 6.30 7.02 8.66
CA ASN A 81 5.49 6.44 9.71
C ASN A 81 4.32 5.68 9.10
N VAL A 82 3.77 4.75 9.88
CA VAL A 82 2.49 4.08 9.64
C VAL A 82 1.56 4.29 10.82
N LEU A 83 0.27 4.46 10.54
CA LEU A 83 -0.81 4.39 11.52
C LEU A 83 -2.05 3.75 10.89
N VAL A 84 -3.02 3.37 11.72
CA VAL A 84 -4.34 2.91 11.26
C VAL A 84 -5.40 3.93 11.67
N VAL A 85 -6.27 4.29 10.73
CA VAL A 85 -7.53 4.99 11.00
C VAL A 85 -8.63 3.93 11.11
N MET A 86 -9.12 3.70 12.31
CA MET A 86 -10.18 2.73 12.62
C MET A 86 -11.56 3.38 12.51
N ASP A 87 -12.49 2.76 11.79
CA ASP A 87 -13.89 3.19 11.74
C ASP A 87 -14.71 2.47 12.80
N MET A 88 -14.94 3.15 13.94
CA MET A 88 -15.63 2.60 15.11
C MET A 88 -17.16 2.71 15.03
N GLY A 89 -17.73 3.02 13.86
CA GLY A 89 -19.18 3.23 13.72
C GLY A 89 -19.55 4.70 13.70
N ASP A 90 -19.45 5.32 14.86
CA ASP A 90 -19.87 6.70 15.12
C ASP A 90 -18.71 7.70 14.97
N GLU A 91 -17.47 7.22 15.04
CA GLU A 91 -16.26 8.02 15.00
C GLU A 91 -15.11 7.29 14.29
N LEU A 92 -14.14 8.09 13.83
CA LEU A 92 -12.86 7.60 13.32
C LEU A 92 -11.80 7.84 14.39
N VAL A 93 -11.05 6.80 14.73
CA VAL A 93 -9.99 6.82 15.75
C VAL A 93 -8.67 6.45 15.09
N MET A 94 -7.58 7.13 15.44
CA MET A 94 -6.24 6.78 14.93
C MET A 94 -5.41 6.09 15.99
N THR A 95 -4.64 5.09 15.59
CA THR A 95 -3.53 4.60 16.39
C THR A 95 -2.42 5.67 16.47
N GLU A 96 -1.54 5.58 17.47
CA GLU A 96 -0.31 6.35 17.45
C GLU A 96 0.56 5.94 16.23
N PRO A 97 1.25 6.90 15.58
CA PRO A 97 2.12 6.59 14.46
C PRO A 97 3.40 5.90 14.92
N ILE A 98 3.77 4.80 14.25
CA ILE A 98 5.02 4.06 14.47
C ILE A 98 5.92 4.15 13.23
N PRO A 99 7.24 3.94 13.34
CA PRO A 99 8.14 3.97 12.19
C PRO A 99 7.79 2.92 11.12
N ALA A 100 7.93 3.31 9.85
CA ALA A 100 7.65 2.45 8.69
C ALA A 100 8.81 2.45 7.68
N PRO A 101 8.95 1.42 6.82
CA PRO A 101 10.04 1.31 5.86
C PRO A 101 10.14 2.52 4.91
N VAL A 102 11.36 2.88 4.51
CA VAL A 102 11.64 4.09 3.69
C VAL A 102 11.36 3.91 2.20
N GLU A 103 11.60 2.72 1.66
CA GLU A 103 11.49 2.39 0.23
C GLU A 103 10.74 1.07 0.03
N ASN A 104 10.05 0.91 -1.11
CA ASN A 104 9.39 -0.34 -1.53
C ASN A 104 8.41 -0.89 -0.49
N GLN A 105 7.55 -0.01 0.04
CA GLN A 105 6.55 -0.38 1.05
C GLN A 105 5.53 -1.35 0.48
N VAL A 106 5.16 -2.32 1.30
CA VAL A 106 4.07 -3.27 1.04
C VAL A 106 3.20 -3.32 2.28
N ILE A 107 1.89 -3.28 2.06
CA ILE A 107 0.85 -3.58 3.04
C ILE A 107 0.15 -4.84 2.55
N GLU A 108 0.03 -5.84 3.41
CA GLU A 108 -0.82 -7.02 3.18
C GLU A 108 -1.59 -7.33 4.47
N PHE A 109 -2.74 -7.97 4.32
CA PHE A 109 -3.56 -8.41 5.42
C PHE A 109 -3.52 -9.94 5.49
N LEU A 110 -3.27 -10.46 6.67
CA LEU A 110 -3.14 -11.87 6.94
C LEU A 110 -4.29 -12.34 7.84
N ASP A 111 -4.65 -13.60 7.66
CA ASP A 111 -5.51 -14.34 8.57
C ASP A 111 -4.84 -15.70 8.77
N PHE A 112 -3.88 -15.77 9.70
CA PHE A 112 -3.10 -16.99 9.92
C PHE A 112 -3.57 -17.81 11.12
N ASP A 113 -4.25 -17.21 12.08
CA ASP A 113 -4.81 -17.90 13.24
C ASP A 113 -6.33 -18.16 13.13
N ASN A 114 -7.02 -17.64 12.10
CA ASN A 114 -8.50 -17.68 11.98
C ASN A 114 -9.19 -17.01 13.18
N GLU A 115 -8.50 -16.12 13.88
CA GLU A 115 -9.04 -15.34 14.98
C GLU A 115 -9.06 -13.85 14.59
N PRO A 116 -10.24 -13.22 14.58
CA PRO A 116 -10.29 -11.79 14.38
C PRO A 116 -9.59 -11.03 15.53
N PRO A 117 -9.07 -9.81 15.27
CA PRO A 117 -8.97 -9.18 13.95
C PRO A 117 -7.79 -9.71 13.11
N ASN A 118 -7.91 -9.56 11.79
CA ASN A 118 -6.86 -9.87 10.82
C ASN A 118 -5.55 -9.15 11.16
N GLU A 119 -4.41 -9.78 10.85
CA GLU A 119 -3.11 -9.18 11.10
C GLU A 119 -2.65 -8.30 9.94
N LEU A 120 -1.94 -7.23 10.29
CA LEU A 120 -1.34 -6.29 9.35
C LEU A 120 0.12 -6.66 9.11
N TYR A 121 0.43 -7.10 7.89
CA TYR A 121 1.79 -7.28 7.44
C TYR A 121 2.32 -6.00 6.76
N ILE A 122 3.49 -5.55 7.21
CA ILE A 122 4.21 -4.43 6.59
C ILE A 122 5.62 -4.90 6.24
N SER A 123 6.06 -4.57 5.04
CA SER A 123 7.45 -4.74 4.66
C SER A 123 7.98 -3.63 3.79
N GLY A 124 9.30 -3.59 3.64
CA GLY A 124 9.98 -2.67 2.75
C GLY A 124 11.47 -2.63 3.02
N SER A 125 12.11 -1.54 2.60
CA SER A 125 13.57 -1.45 2.54
C SER A 125 14.12 -0.05 2.83
N LYS A 126 15.44 0.02 3.07
CA LYS A 126 16.23 1.25 3.12
C LYS A 126 17.63 0.96 2.59
N GLY A 127 17.86 1.25 1.31
CA GLY A 127 19.08 0.81 0.65
C GLY A 127 19.23 -0.73 0.70
N PRO A 128 20.30 -1.29 1.27
CA PRO A 128 20.53 -2.74 1.27
C PRO A 128 19.72 -3.50 2.34
N HIS A 129 19.05 -2.80 3.26
CA HIS A 129 18.30 -3.43 4.35
C HIS A 129 16.85 -3.66 3.94
N VAL A 130 16.33 -4.85 4.21
CA VAL A 130 14.94 -5.24 4.02
C VAL A 130 14.39 -5.65 5.38
N GLY A 131 13.21 -5.17 5.72
CA GLY A 131 12.54 -5.51 6.98
C GLY A 131 11.09 -5.88 6.76
N HIS A 132 10.57 -6.68 7.68
CA HIS A 132 9.22 -7.23 7.67
C HIS A 132 8.65 -7.22 9.09
N ALA A 133 7.38 -6.90 9.24
CA ALA A 133 6.67 -7.01 10.51
C ALA A 133 5.21 -7.42 10.32
N ILE A 134 4.67 -8.05 11.36
CA ILE A 134 3.27 -8.42 11.52
C ILE A 134 2.78 -7.72 12.78
N TYR A 135 1.70 -6.96 12.63
CA TYR A 135 1.06 -6.22 13.71
C TYR A 135 -0.38 -6.69 13.89
N ARG A 136 -0.92 -6.51 15.10
CA ARG A 136 -2.35 -6.64 15.38
C ARG A 136 -2.83 -5.44 16.18
N ILE A 137 -4.05 -5.01 15.93
CA ILE A 137 -4.69 -3.97 16.74
C ILE A 137 -5.16 -4.59 18.05
N VAL A 138 -4.63 -4.11 19.17
CA VAL A 138 -5.05 -4.50 20.52
C VAL A 138 -5.26 -3.23 21.32
N ASP A 139 -6.45 -3.07 21.90
CA ASP A 139 -6.84 -1.88 22.68
C ASP A 139 -6.58 -0.53 21.96
N GLY A 140 -6.70 -0.52 20.63
CA GLY A 140 -6.48 0.66 19.79
C GLY A 140 -5.01 0.96 19.46
N GLU A 141 -4.09 0.06 19.81
CA GLU A 141 -2.66 0.19 19.50
C GLU A 141 -2.21 -0.85 18.47
N LEU A 142 -1.26 -0.48 17.61
CA LEU A 142 -0.55 -1.42 16.75
C LEU A 142 0.50 -2.18 17.56
N VAL A 143 0.19 -3.42 17.94
CA VAL A 143 1.09 -4.30 18.68
C VAL A 143 1.93 -5.13 17.73
N ASP A 144 3.26 -5.07 17.86
CA ASP A 144 4.22 -5.92 17.12
C ASP A 144 4.10 -7.37 17.61
N LEU A 145 3.58 -8.25 16.75
CA LEU A 145 3.54 -9.69 16.99
C LEU A 145 4.86 -10.35 16.58
N PHE A 146 5.46 -9.85 15.51
CA PHE A 146 6.72 -10.33 14.98
C PHE A 146 7.36 -9.28 14.06
N SER A 147 8.63 -8.96 14.28
CA SER A 147 9.40 -8.11 13.39
C SER A 147 10.82 -8.64 13.15
N MET A 148 11.30 -8.47 11.92
CA MET A 148 12.65 -8.77 11.49
C MET A 148 13.22 -7.58 10.73
N ASP A 149 14.38 -7.09 11.17
CA ASP A 149 15.17 -6.04 10.52
C ASP A 149 14.44 -4.70 10.25
N MET A 150 13.24 -4.47 10.80
CA MET A 150 12.48 -3.23 10.65
C MET A 150 13.26 -2.00 11.15
N SER A 151 14.02 -2.13 12.23
CA SER A 151 14.86 -1.05 12.77
C SER A 151 15.96 -0.58 11.81
N LEU A 152 16.31 -1.38 10.80
CA LEU A 152 17.30 -1.04 9.79
C LEU A 152 16.66 -0.40 8.54
N CYS A 153 15.36 -0.60 8.33
CA CYS A 153 14.66 -0.11 7.14
C CYS A 153 13.71 1.08 7.38
N CYS A 154 13.39 1.41 8.64
CA CYS A 154 12.59 2.59 9.01
C CYS A 154 13.43 3.87 9.14
#